data_AF-A0A6A5RRY3-F1
#
_entry.id   AF-A0A6A5RRY3-F1
#
_cell.length_a   1.000
_cell.length_b   1.000
_cell.length_c   1.000
_cell.angle_alpha   90.00
_cell.angle_beta   90.00
_cell.angle_gamma   90.00
#
_symmetry.space_group_name_H-M   'P 1'
#
loop_
_entity.id
_entity.type
_entity.pdbx_description
1 polymer ?
#
loop_
_entity_poly.entity_id
_entity_poly.type
_entity_poly.pdbx_seq_one_letter_code
_entity_poly.pdbx_strand_id
1 'polypeptide(L)'
;MDARQLSALEQIRTFGLSTSLAHALLPPCIAIPLQPFRFLDLPKDLRLMVYEQLPLSTMSKTFHVTTVGEEGERASLTLTRTALPVALLAVSKLTHQEALPFFKDLTDRIAPEIKYRFPSFPGDGWLTAPAHLIQLLICIRTVNDHGIRNPLGFHKIIDKSAY
;
A
#
# COMPACT_ATOMS: atom_id res chain seq x y z
N MET A 1 -5.30 33.32 -15.21
CA MET A 1 -4.19 33.57 -14.28
C MET A 1 -3.25 34.55 -14.97
N ASP A 2 -3.16 35.76 -14.44
CA ASP A 2 -2.50 36.88 -15.11
C ASP A 2 -0.97 36.80 -15.01
N ALA A 3 -0.30 37.03 -16.15
CA ALA A 3 1.16 37.05 -16.29
C ALA A 3 1.87 38.05 -15.35
N ARG A 4 1.12 38.96 -14.72
CA ARG A 4 1.65 39.93 -13.76
C ARG A 4 1.90 39.35 -12.36
N GLN A 5 1.29 38.22 -11.99
CA GLN A 5 1.50 37.61 -10.66
C GLN A 5 2.75 36.72 -10.57
N LEU A 6 3.31 36.27 -11.70
CA LEU A 6 4.51 35.44 -11.72
C LEU A 6 5.79 36.26 -11.44
N SER A 7 5.81 37.55 -11.78
CA SER A 7 6.96 38.43 -11.54
C SER A 7 7.21 38.74 -10.05
N ALA A 8 6.16 38.75 -9.23
CA ALA A 8 6.29 39.03 -7.79
C ALA A 8 6.86 37.84 -6.99
N LEU A 9 6.63 36.60 -7.45
CA LEU A 9 7.15 35.40 -6.79
C LEU A 9 8.62 35.11 -7.17
N GLU A 10 9.09 35.56 -8.32
CA GLU A 10 10.51 35.44 -8.68
C GLU A 10 11.42 36.39 -7.89
N GLN A 11 10.93 37.57 -7.48
CA GLN A 11 11.75 38.48 -6.67
C GLN A 11 12.08 37.94 -5.27
N ILE A 12 11.25 37.06 -4.71
CA ILE A 12 11.50 36.43 -3.40
C ILE A 12 12.61 35.36 -3.50
N ARG A 13 12.83 34.77 -4.68
CA ARG A 13 13.86 33.74 -4.90
C ARG A 13 15.29 34.29 -4.99
N THR A 14 15.46 35.59 -5.23
CA THR A 14 16.78 36.21 -5.40
C THR A 14 17.40 36.76 -4.12
N PHE A 15 16.68 36.76 -2.99
CA PHE A 15 17.32 36.96 -1.70
C PHE A 15 17.97 35.66 -1.25
N GLY A 16 19.13 35.37 -1.86
CA GLY A 16 20.13 34.47 -1.33
C GLY A 16 20.60 34.97 0.03
N LEU A 17 19.76 34.78 1.05
CA LEU A 17 20.15 34.87 2.44
C LEU A 17 21.16 33.75 2.66
N SER A 18 22.43 34.14 2.53
CA SER A 18 23.58 33.42 3.03
C SER A 18 23.25 32.89 4.44
N THR A 19 22.92 31.61 4.51
CA THR A 19 22.73 30.86 5.77
C THR A 19 24.03 30.72 6.57
N SER A 20 25.11 31.36 6.12
CA SER A 20 26.46 31.22 6.67
C SER A 20 26.73 32.09 7.91
N LEU A 21 25.90 33.08 8.24
CA LEU A 21 26.19 34.00 9.36
C LEU A 21 25.20 33.96 10.52
N ALA A 22 24.07 33.27 10.38
CA ALA A 22 23.13 33.06 11.50
C ALA A 22 23.60 32.00 12.53
N HIS A 23 24.70 31.29 12.25
CA HIS A 23 25.27 30.28 13.15
C HIS A 23 26.13 30.85 14.29
N ALA A 24 26.49 32.14 14.27
CA ALA A 24 27.47 32.70 15.22
C ALA A 24 26.86 33.22 16.54
N LEU A 25 25.53 33.32 16.65
CA LEU A 25 24.87 33.90 17.84
C LEU A 25 23.86 32.97 18.52
N LEU A 26 23.70 31.73 18.02
CA LEU A 26 22.96 30.73 18.76
C LEU A 26 23.92 30.12 19.81
N PRO A 27 23.49 29.95 21.08
CA PRO A 27 24.27 29.22 22.07
C PRO A 27 24.66 27.88 21.47
N PRO A 28 25.88 27.34 21.73
CA PRO A 28 26.34 26.10 21.14
C PRO A 28 25.29 25.03 21.39
N CYS A 29 24.44 24.79 20.38
CA CYS A 29 23.42 23.78 20.43
C CYS A 29 24.21 22.50 20.65
N ILE A 30 24.02 21.88 21.81
CA ILE A 30 24.72 20.67 22.21
C ILE A 30 24.58 19.70 21.02
N ALA A 31 25.65 19.56 20.25
CA ALA A 31 25.67 18.72 19.07
C ALA A 31 25.80 17.29 19.59
N ILE A 32 24.68 16.74 20.07
CA ILE A 32 24.59 15.34 20.45
C ILE A 32 24.89 14.59 19.15
N PRO A 33 25.98 13.80 19.09
CA PRO A 33 26.24 12.99 17.91
C PRO A 33 25.02 12.11 17.70
N LEU A 34 24.31 12.34 16.59
CA LEU A 34 23.13 11.58 16.20
C LEU A 34 23.60 10.19 15.76
N GLN A 35 23.96 9.35 16.74
CA GLN A 35 24.12 7.93 16.48
C GLN A 35 22.76 7.39 16.04
N PRO A 36 22.72 6.64 14.93
CA PRO A 36 21.48 6.04 14.47
C PRO A 36 20.97 5.10 15.54
N PHE A 37 19.67 5.20 15.83
CA PHE A 37 19.00 4.32 16.76
C PHE A 37 19.12 2.86 16.31
N ARG A 38 19.70 2.00 17.15
CA ARG A 38 19.86 0.57 16.86
C ARG A 38 18.73 -0.20 17.53
N PHE A 39 17.76 -0.64 16.73
CA PHE A 39 16.58 -1.37 17.21
C PHE A 39 16.94 -2.62 18.05
N LEU A 40 18.04 -3.30 17.72
CA LEU A 40 18.48 -4.49 18.44
C LEU A 40 19.10 -4.20 19.82
N ASP A 41 19.49 -2.95 20.08
CA ASP A 41 20.03 -2.52 21.37
C ASP A 41 18.90 -2.25 22.39
N LEU A 42 17.63 -2.28 21.95
CA LEU A 42 16.48 -2.27 22.86
C LEU A 42 16.40 -3.59 23.67
N PRO A 43 16.04 -3.50 24.96
CA PRO A 43 15.54 -4.64 25.72
C PRO A 43 14.39 -5.34 25.00
N LYS A 44 14.32 -6.66 25.19
CA LYS A 44 13.31 -7.52 24.55
C LYS A 44 11.89 -6.98 24.75
N ASP A 45 11.53 -6.58 25.97
CA ASP A 45 10.18 -6.12 26.30
C ASP A 45 9.78 -4.89 25.47
N LEU A 46 10.71 -3.96 25.24
CA LEU A 46 10.46 -2.79 24.39
C LEU A 46 10.33 -3.19 22.91
N ARG A 47 11.08 -4.18 22.43
CA ARG A 47 10.90 -4.70 21.06
C ARG A 47 9.51 -5.31 20.88
N LEU A 48 9.01 -6.04 21.89
CA LEU A 48 7.67 -6.62 21.86
C LEU A 48 6.58 -5.54 21.80
N MET A 49 6.72 -4.46 22.58
CA MET A 49 5.80 -3.30 22.49
C MET A 49 5.81 -2.66 21.09
N VAL A 50 6.97 -2.60 20.44
CA VAL A 50 7.06 -2.11 19.05
C VAL A 50 6.33 -3.06 18.11
N TYR A 51 6.49 -4.39 18.25
CA TYR A 51 5.78 -5.35 17.40
C TYR A 51 4.26 -5.26 17.56
N GLU A 52 3.77 -5.04 18.78
CA GLU A 52 2.34 -4.86 19.08
C GLU A 52 1.75 -3.62 18.39
N GLN A 53 2.55 -2.55 18.29
CA GLN A 53 2.13 -1.28 17.68
C GLN A 53 2.42 -1.18 16.18
N LEU A 54 2.88 -2.25 15.53
CA LEU A 54 3.19 -2.20 14.10
C LEU A 54 1.90 -1.95 13.29
N PRO A 55 1.85 -0.88 12.48
CA PRO A 55 0.67 -0.58 11.69
C PRO A 55 0.49 -1.63 10.59
N LEU A 56 -0.75 -2.04 10.40
CA LEU A 56 -1.15 -2.82 9.24
C LEU A 56 -1.18 -1.91 8.01
N SER A 57 -0.53 -2.33 6.93
CA SER A 57 -0.58 -1.61 5.66
C SER A 57 -1.72 -2.16 4.82
N THR A 58 -2.74 -1.36 4.56
CA THR A 58 -3.84 -1.75 3.68
C THR A 58 -3.56 -1.23 2.27
N MET A 59 -3.41 -2.15 1.32
CA MET A 59 -3.27 -1.83 -0.10
C MET A 59 -4.56 -2.16 -0.82
N SER A 60 -5.12 -1.20 -1.53
CA SER A 60 -6.29 -1.40 -2.39
C SER A 60 -5.88 -1.27 -3.85
N LYS A 61 -6.32 -2.23 -4.68
CA LYS A 61 -6.10 -2.21 -6.12
C LYS A 61 -7.42 -2.45 -6.83
N THR A 62 -7.83 -1.46 -7.62
CA THR A 62 -9.03 -1.55 -8.46
C THR A 62 -8.66 -2.03 -9.86
N PHE A 63 -9.38 -3.03 -10.33
CA PHE A 63 -9.31 -3.57 -11.68
C PHE A 63 -10.60 -3.20 -12.40
N HIS A 64 -10.49 -2.62 -13.60
CA HIS A 64 -11.64 -2.40 -14.46
C HIS A 64 -11.79 -3.61 -15.36
N VAL A 65 -12.97 -4.22 -15.34
CA VAL A 65 -13.31 -5.38 -16.17
C VAL A 65 -14.30 -4.90 -17.23
N THR A 66 -13.87 -4.92 -18.48
CA THR A 66 -14.75 -4.74 -19.63
C THR A 66 -15.44 -6.07 -19.94
N THR A 67 -16.77 -6.08 -19.86
CA THR A 67 -17.56 -7.23 -20.29
C THR A 67 -17.65 -7.22 -21.83
N VAL A 68 -17.40 -8.38 -22.44
CA VAL A 68 -17.53 -8.57 -23.88
C VAL A 68 -19.00 -8.81 -24.16
N GLY A 69 -19.79 -7.78 -24.47
CA GLY A 69 -21.19 -8.00 -24.83
C GLY A 69 -22.07 -6.77 -24.99
N GLU A 70 -21.87 -5.71 -24.21
CA GLU A 70 -22.79 -4.55 -24.24
C GLU A 70 -22.00 -3.24 -24.17
N GLU A 71 -22.32 -2.33 -25.09
CA GLU A 71 -21.67 -1.04 -25.25
C GLU A 71 -21.91 -0.15 -24.01
N GLY A 72 -20.98 -0.17 -23.05
CA GLY A 72 -20.79 0.96 -22.13
C GLY A 72 -20.63 0.66 -20.65
N GLU A 73 -21.00 -0.52 -20.16
CA GLU A 73 -20.91 -0.80 -18.72
C GLU A 73 -19.52 -1.32 -18.30
N ARG A 74 -18.78 -0.50 -17.54
CA ARG A 74 -17.48 -0.87 -16.97
C ARG A 74 -17.69 -1.43 -15.56
N ALA A 75 -17.56 -2.74 -15.40
CA ALA A 75 -17.49 -3.33 -14.07
C ALA A 75 -16.15 -2.99 -13.40
N SER A 76 -16.15 -2.80 -12.08
CA SER A 76 -14.91 -2.60 -11.32
C SER A 76 -14.81 -3.58 -10.15
N LEU A 77 -13.62 -4.15 -10.01
CA LEU A 77 -13.25 -5.09 -8.97
C LEU A 77 -12.20 -4.43 -8.08
N THR A 78 -12.51 -4.15 -6.82
CA THR A 78 -11.55 -3.59 -5.87
C THR A 78 -11.04 -4.67 -4.94
N LEU A 79 -9.78 -5.05 -5.12
CA LEU A 79 -9.07 -5.95 -4.22
C LEU A 79 -8.43 -5.15 -3.10
N THR A 80 -8.91 -5.32 -1.88
CA THR A 80 -8.28 -4.73 -0.70
C THR A 80 -7.51 -5.82 0.04
N ARG A 81 -6.19 -5.68 0.10
CA ARG A 81 -5.31 -6.58 0.84
C ARG A 81 -4.69 -5.81 1.99
N THR A 82 -4.96 -6.26 3.21
CA THR A 82 -4.21 -5.84 4.38
C THR A 82 -2.95 -6.71 4.48
N ALA A 83 -1.80 -6.07 4.65
CA ALA A 83 -0.49 -6.71 4.69
C ALA A 83 0.28 -6.24 5.93
N LEU A 84 1.00 -7.19 6.53
CA LEU A 84 1.90 -6.93 7.63
C LEU A 84 3.23 -6.39 7.09
N PRO A 85 3.91 -5.47 7.80
CA PRO A 85 5.22 -4.97 7.40
C PRO A 85 6.31 -6.04 7.59
N VAL A 86 6.38 -6.98 6.65
CA VAL A 86 7.28 -8.15 6.69
C VAL A 86 8.76 -7.77 6.60
N ALA A 87 9.07 -6.53 6.18
CA ALA A 87 10.44 -6.04 6.08
C ALA A 87 11.19 -6.14 7.41
N LEU A 88 10.48 -5.93 8.53
CA LEU A 88 11.08 -5.99 9.87
C LEU A 88 11.44 -7.43 10.26
N LEU A 89 10.64 -8.41 9.83
CA LEU A 89 10.91 -9.84 10.03
C LEU A 89 12.10 -10.35 9.21
N ALA A 90 12.46 -9.66 8.13
CA ALA A 90 13.55 -10.06 7.24
C ALA A 90 14.94 -9.65 7.75
N VAL A 91 15.02 -8.78 8.76
CA VAL A 91 16.30 -8.20 9.22
C VAL A 91 17.16 -9.21 9.97
N SER A 92 16.57 -9.98 10.90
CA SER A 92 17.32 -10.96 11.70
C SER A 92 16.47 -12.14 12.16
N LYS A 93 17.10 -13.30 12.37
CA LYS A 93 16.45 -14.51 12.90
C LYS A 93 15.88 -14.30 14.30
N LEU A 94 16.57 -13.49 15.12
CA LEU A 94 16.15 -13.18 16.48
C LEU A 94 14.84 -12.38 16.45
N THR A 95 14.82 -11.28 15.70
CA THR A 95 13.62 -10.45 15.47
C THR A 95 12.46 -11.29 14.93
N HIS A 96 12.76 -12.18 13.98
CA HIS A 96 11.79 -13.09 13.40
C HIS A 96 11.15 -14.00 14.46
N GLN A 97 11.95 -14.69 15.27
CA GLN A 97 11.45 -15.62 16.30
C GLN A 97 10.64 -14.92 17.38
N GLU A 98 11.06 -13.72 17.80
CA GLU A 98 10.33 -12.95 18.82
C GLU A 98 8.97 -12.46 18.34
N ALA A 99 8.90 -12.00 17.08
CA ALA A 99 7.70 -11.36 16.57
C ALA A 99 6.70 -12.35 15.95
N LEU A 100 7.15 -13.53 15.51
CA LEU A 100 6.33 -14.58 14.90
C LEU A 100 4.99 -14.88 15.62
N PRO A 101 4.93 -15.03 16.97
CA PRO A 101 3.65 -15.27 17.65
C PRO A 101 2.62 -14.14 17.43
N PHE A 102 3.05 -12.88 17.45
CA PHE A 102 2.17 -11.72 17.21
C PHE A 102 1.63 -11.70 15.78
N PHE A 103 2.49 -12.03 14.82
CA PHE A 103 2.12 -12.04 13.41
C PHE A 103 1.20 -13.19 13.04
N LYS A 104 1.32 -14.35 13.71
CA LYS A 104 0.43 -15.49 13.47
C LYS A 104 -1.01 -15.12 13.81
N ASP A 105 -1.22 -14.56 15.00
CA ASP A 105 -2.55 -14.15 15.46
C ASP A 105 -3.15 -13.04 14.59
N LEU A 106 -2.33 -12.10 14.13
CA LEU A 106 -2.78 -11.05 13.21
C LEU A 106 -3.12 -11.60 11.83
N THR A 107 -2.34 -12.56 11.31
CA THR A 107 -2.60 -13.16 9.99
C THR A 107 -3.92 -13.91 9.98
N ASP A 108 -4.26 -14.61 11.07
CA ASP A 108 -5.54 -15.32 11.20
C ASP A 108 -6.73 -14.35 11.27
N ARG A 109 -6.54 -13.12 11.75
CA ARG A 109 -7.56 -12.06 11.79
C ARG A 109 -7.71 -11.34 10.44
N ILE A 110 -6.63 -11.26 9.68
CA ILE A 110 -6.60 -10.55 8.39
C ILE A 110 -7.07 -11.51 7.30
N ALA A 111 -8.38 -11.69 7.20
CA ALA A 111 -8.98 -12.30 6.01
C ALA A 111 -8.90 -11.30 4.84
N PRO A 112 -8.47 -11.72 3.63
CA PRO A 112 -8.52 -10.84 2.47
C PRO A 112 -9.98 -10.47 2.16
N GLU A 113 -10.27 -9.16 2.13
CA GLU A 113 -11.59 -8.65 1.79
C GLU A 113 -11.63 -8.26 0.31
N ILE A 114 -12.47 -8.92 -0.47
CA ILE A 114 -12.68 -8.58 -1.88
C ILE A 114 -14.04 -7.89 -2.03
N LYS A 115 -14.02 -6.67 -2.57
CA LYS A 115 -15.22 -5.87 -2.82
C LYS A 115 -15.50 -5.80 -4.31
N TYR A 116 -16.74 -6.09 -4.67
CA TYR A 116 -17.22 -6.05 -6.05
C TYR A 116 -18.23 -4.92 -6.18
N ARG A 117 -18.12 -4.12 -7.25
CA ARG A 117 -19.14 -3.12 -7.60
C ARG A 117 -19.67 -3.41 -8.99
N PHE A 118 -20.97 -3.68 -9.08
CA PHE A 118 -21.70 -3.82 -10.34
C PHE A 118 -22.39 -2.49 -10.67
N PRO A 119 -22.16 -1.91 -11.85
CA PRO A 119 -22.76 -0.63 -12.23
C PRO A 119 -24.28 -0.74 -12.46
N SER A 120 -24.78 -1.91 -12.82
CA SER A 120 -26.16 -2.14 -13.27
C SER A 120 -27.18 -2.29 -12.13
N PHE A 121 -26.76 -2.29 -10.86
CA PHE A 121 -27.68 -2.32 -9.73
C PHE A 121 -28.01 -0.89 -9.27
N PRO A 122 -29.29 -0.46 -9.35
CA PRO A 122 -29.69 0.83 -8.81
C PRO A 122 -29.57 0.81 -7.28
N GLY A 123 -28.48 1.39 -6.77
CA GLY A 123 -28.14 1.51 -5.37
C GLY A 123 -26.64 1.38 -5.16
N ASP A 124 -26.03 2.23 -4.33
CA ASP A 124 -24.59 2.20 -3.99
C ASP A 124 -24.21 1.01 -3.07
N GLY A 125 -24.81 -0.16 -3.30
CA GLY A 125 -24.61 -1.37 -2.53
C GLY A 125 -23.31 -2.05 -2.93
N TRP A 126 -22.33 -2.05 -2.03
CA TRP A 126 -21.20 -2.97 -2.13
C TRP A 126 -21.65 -4.37 -1.77
N LEU A 127 -21.32 -5.35 -2.60
CA LEU A 127 -21.52 -6.77 -2.28
C LEU A 127 -20.20 -7.36 -1.80
N THR A 128 -20.17 -7.80 -0.54
CA THR A 128 -19.08 -8.59 0.03
C THR A 128 -19.34 -10.06 -0.32
N ALA A 129 -18.64 -10.58 -1.33
CA ALA A 129 -18.80 -11.97 -1.72
C ALA A 129 -18.00 -12.90 -0.80
N PRO A 130 -18.56 -14.05 -0.39
CA PRO A 130 -17.86 -15.01 0.44
C PRO A 130 -16.73 -15.74 -0.31
N ALA A 131 -15.77 -16.25 0.45
CA ALA A 131 -14.46 -16.73 -0.04
C ALA A 131 -14.51 -17.80 -1.15
N HIS A 132 -15.62 -18.52 -1.33
CA HIS A 132 -15.77 -19.54 -2.36
C HIS A 132 -15.88 -18.96 -3.80
N LEU A 133 -16.36 -17.72 -3.96
CA LEU A 133 -16.32 -17.04 -5.28
C LEU A 133 -14.88 -16.63 -5.66
N ILE A 134 -14.00 -16.49 -4.67
CA ILE A 134 -12.57 -16.23 -4.86
C ILE A 134 -11.88 -17.43 -5.51
N GLN A 135 -12.29 -18.66 -5.17
CA GLN A 135 -11.79 -19.88 -5.80
C GLN A 135 -12.07 -19.89 -7.30
N LEU A 136 -13.23 -19.39 -7.71
CA LEU A 136 -13.62 -19.30 -9.12
C LEU A 136 -12.76 -18.27 -9.87
N LEU A 137 -12.54 -17.09 -9.28
CA LEU A 137 -11.72 -16.02 -9.86
C LEU A 137 -10.23 -16.34 -9.90
N ILE A 138 -9.70 -17.05 -8.90
CA ILE A 138 -8.32 -17.56 -8.90
C ILE A 138 -8.17 -18.69 -9.92
N CYS A 139 -9.14 -19.61 -10.03
CA CYS A 139 -9.15 -20.62 -11.08
C CYS A 139 -9.13 -20.00 -12.48
N ILE A 140 -9.88 -18.91 -12.71
CA ILE A 140 -9.85 -18.18 -13.99
C ILE A 140 -8.46 -17.61 -14.28
N ARG A 141 -7.69 -17.25 -13.24
CA ARG A 141 -6.34 -16.69 -13.38
C ARG A 141 -5.26 -17.76 -13.57
N THR A 142 -5.30 -18.86 -12.84
CA THR A 142 -4.30 -19.96 -12.95
C THR A 142 -4.46 -20.76 -14.23
N VAL A 143 -5.68 -20.92 -14.75
CA VAL A 143 -5.94 -21.52 -16.08
C VAL A 143 -5.26 -20.72 -17.20
N ASN A 144 -5.08 -19.41 -16.99
CA ASN A 144 -4.51 -18.49 -17.98
C ASN A 144 -2.96 -18.50 -18.03
N ASP A 145 -2.26 -18.93 -16.98
CA ASP A 145 -0.78 -19.03 -16.96
C ASP A 145 -0.26 -20.37 -17.48
N HIS A 146 -1.11 -21.41 -17.54
CA HIS A 146 -0.74 -22.74 -18.02
C HIS A 146 -1.17 -23.05 -19.46
N GLY A 147 -1.66 -22.06 -20.22
CA GLY A 147 -2.00 -22.22 -21.65
C GLY A 147 -3.18 -23.16 -21.92
N ILE A 148 -3.99 -23.46 -20.90
CA ILE A 148 -5.21 -24.27 -21.05
C ILE A 148 -6.30 -23.34 -21.60
N ARG A 149 -6.87 -23.69 -22.77
CA ARG A 149 -7.99 -22.94 -23.38
C ARG A 149 -9.11 -22.79 -22.36
N ASN A 150 -9.43 -21.54 -22.01
CA ASN A 150 -10.48 -21.18 -21.08
C ASN A 150 -11.85 -21.64 -21.64
N PRO A 151 -12.54 -22.62 -21.03
CA PRO A 151 -13.82 -23.12 -21.55
C PRO A 151 -14.97 -22.11 -21.40
N LEU A 152 -14.76 -21.03 -20.64
CA LEU A 152 -15.77 -20.02 -20.35
C LEU A 152 -15.68 -18.76 -21.24
N GLY A 153 -14.78 -18.72 -22.22
CA GLY A 153 -14.73 -17.62 -23.20
C GLY A 153 -14.29 -16.25 -22.67
N PHE A 154 -13.79 -16.15 -21.43
CA PHE A 154 -13.25 -14.88 -20.91
C PHE A 154 -11.89 -14.58 -21.59
N HIS A 155 -11.90 -13.67 -22.55
CA HIS A 155 -10.69 -13.16 -23.19
C HIS A 155 -9.92 -12.22 -22.24
N LYS A 156 -8.59 -12.34 -22.29
CA LYS A 156 -7.62 -11.63 -21.46
C LYS A 156 -7.67 -10.12 -21.72
N ILE A 157 -8.23 -9.35 -20.79
CA ILE A 157 -8.12 -7.89 -20.77
C ILE A 157 -7.37 -7.51 -19.49
N ILE A 158 -6.05 -7.61 -19.54
CA ILE A 158 -5.20 -6.92 -18.58
C ILE A 158 -4.41 -5.92 -19.39
N ASP A 159 -4.98 -4.72 -19.51
CA ASP A 159 -4.21 -3.58 -20.00
C ASP A 159 -3.10 -3.31 -18.98
N LYS A 160 -1.86 -3.55 -19.39
CA LYS A 160 -0.67 -3.21 -18.59
C LYS A 160 -0.27 -1.73 -18.76
N SER A 161 -1.08 -0.91 -19.43
CA SER A 161 -0.79 0.49 -19.74
C SER A 161 -1.18 1.43 -18.60
N ALA A 162 -0.54 1.31 -17.43
CA ALA A 162 -0.53 2.38 -16.42
C ALA A 162 0.54 2.09 -15.36
N TYR A 163 1.80 2.18 -15.77
CA TYR A 163 2.92 2.55 -14.91
C TYR A 163 3.82 3.51 -15.68
#